data_AF-L8MW97-F1
#
_entry.id   AF-L8MW97-F1
#
_cell.length_a   1.000
_cell.length_b   1.000
_cell.length_c   1.000
_cell.angle_alpha   90.00
_cell.angle_beta   90.00
_cell.angle_gamma   90.00
#
_symmetry.space_group_name_H-M   'P 1'
#
loop_
_entity.id
_entity.type
_entity.pdbx_description
1 polymer ?
#
loop_
_entity_poly.entity_id
_entity_poly.type
_entity_poly.pdbx_seq_one_letter_code
_entity_poly.pdbx_strand_id
1 'polypeptide(L)'
;MVNVLQIGEVGTELSKLVNEVRDLHTQVVIEAEGKPVVAMVRYDYLANLLEALEDAIDSNLLKKAVASNDRFFSFEDVIDAHNKAHYTEVVVEDFTKI
;
A
#
# COMPACT_ATOMS: atom_id res chain seq x y z
N MET A 1 -6.84 -20.22 2.79
CA MET A 1 -6.73 -21.25 3.85
C MET A 1 -5.36 -21.06 4.49
N VAL A 2 -5.27 -21.04 5.82
CA VAL A 2 -4.00 -20.84 6.54
C VAL A 2 -3.54 -22.18 7.08
N ASN A 3 -2.31 -22.56 6.77
CA ASN A 3 -1.68 -23.78 7.29
C ASN A 3 -0.72 -23.42 8.42
N VAL A 4 -0.74 -24.14 9.54
CA VAL A 4 0.08 -23.84 10.72
C VAL A 4 1.04 -25.00 10.95
N LEU A 5 2.33 -24.70 11.09
CA LEU A 5 3.41 -25.70 11.18
C LEU A 5 4.37 -25.38 12.32
N GLN A 6 4.95 -26.40 12.94
CA GLN A 6 6.01 -26.20 13.93
C GLN A 6 7.36 -26.01 13.25
N ILE A 7 8.21 -25.14 13.80
CA ILE A 7 9.51 -24.77 13.20
C ILE A 7 10.43 -25.98 12.94
N GLY A 8 10.31 -27.04 13.75
CA GLY A 8 11.08 -28.28 13.56
C GLY A 8 10.74 -29.05 12.28
N GLU A 9 9.54 -28.87 11.72
CA GLU A 9 9.05 -29.56 10.52
C GLU A 9 9.41 -28.81 9.22
N VAL A 10 9.78 -27.53 9.33
CA VAL A 10 10.02 -26.65 8.18
C VAL A 10 11.33 -26.99 7.48
N GLY A 11 12.37 -27.43 8.22
CA GLY A 11 13.71 -27.61 7.67
C GLY A 11 13.79 -28.64 6.55
N THR A 12 13.04 -29.73 6.64
CA THR A 12 13.01 -30.80 5.62
C THR A 12 12.03 -30.51 4.49
N GLU A 13 10.99 -29.72 4.75
CA GLU A 13 9.87 -29.50 3.83
C GLU A 13 9.87 -28.10 3.19
N LEU A 14 10.88 -27.26 3.43
CA LEU A 14 10.89 -25.86 3.02
C LEU A 14 10.61 -25.68 1.52
N SER A 15 11.27 -26.46 0.65
CA SER A 15 11.06 -26.39 -0.81
C SER A 15 9.63 -26.73 -1.21
N LYS A 16 8.99 -27.68 -0.51
CA LYS A 16 7.60 -28.05 -0.73
C LYS A 16 6.66 -26.93 -0.29
N LEU A 17 6.89 -26.36 0.90
CA LEU A 17 6.11 -25.24 1.42
C LEU A 17 6.20 -24.00 0.52
N VAL A 18 7.37 -23.70 -0.03
CA VAL A 18 7.54 -22.61 -1.00
C VAL A 18 6.70 -22.86 -2.25
N ASN A 19 6.71 -24.07 -2.80
CA ASN A 19 5.89 -24.42 -3.96
C ASN A 19 4.38 -24.35 -3.64
N GLU A 20 3.96 -24.83 -2.47
CA GLU A 20 2.57 -24.77 -2.04
C GLU A 20 2.07 -23.32 -1.88
N VAL A 21 2.88 -22.44 -1.27
CA VAL A 21 2.56 -21.01 -1.14
C VAL A 21 2.45 -20.36 -2.52
N ARG A 22 3.39 -20.66 -3.43
CA ARG A 22 3.40 -20.13 -4.81
C ARG A 22 2.15 -20.56 -5.59
N ASP A 23 1.85 -21.84 -5.61
CA ASP A 23 0.93 -22.44 -6.58
C ASP A 23 -0.52 -22.52 -6.06
N LEU A 24 -0.71 -22.72 -4.76
CA LEU A 24 -2.03 -22.97 -4.17
C LEU A 24 -2.64 -21.75 -3.47
N HIS A 25 -1.95 -20.60 -3.50
CA HIS A 25 -2.33 -19.38 -2.77
C HIS A 25 -2.52 -19.62 -1.26
N THR A 26 -1.84 -20.63 -0.73
CA THR A 26 -1.91 -20.99 0.69
C THR A 26 -1.01 -20.05 1.49
N GLN A 27 -1.50 -19.58 2.62
CA GLN A 27 -0.69 -18.83 3.59
C GLN A 27 -0.21 -19.81 4.65
N VAL A 28 1.07 -19.75 5.03
CA VAL A 28 1.64 -20.63 6.04
C VAL A 28 2.07 -19.80 7.24
N VAL A 29 1.73 -20.24 8.43
CA VAL A 29 2.22 -19.70 9.70
C VAL A 29 3.12 -20.74 10.33
N ILE A 30 4.34 -20.35 10.64
CA ILE A 30 5.31 -21.18 11.35
C ILE A 30 5.31 -20.74 12.81
N GLU A 31 5.18 -21.71 13.70
CA GLU A 31 5.20 -21.52 15.13
C GLU A 31 6.48 -22.06 15.76
N ALA A 32 6.91 -21.39 16.83
CA ALA A 32 7.87 -21.92 17.77
C ALA A 32 7.25 -21.87 19.17
N GLU A 33 7.28 -23.00 19.87
CA GLU A 33 6.72 -23.13 21.23
C GLU A 33 5.22 -22.73 21.29
N GLY A 34 4.45 -23.08 20.26
CA GLY A 34 3.02 -22.76 20.16
C GLY A 34 2.71 -21.28 19.93
N LYS A 35 3.71 -20.49 19.50
CA LYS A 35 3.54 -19.07 19.16
C LYS A 35 3.89 -18.84 17.69
N PRO A 36 3.07 -18.11 16.93
CA PRO A 36 3.41 -17.67 15.58
C PRO A 36 4.69 -16.82 15.59
N VAL A 37 5.68 -17.23 14.79
CA VAL A 37 6.97 -16.52 14.70
C VAL A 37 7.30 -16.08 13.28
N VAL A 38 6.82 -16.80 12.26
CA VAL A 38 7.05 -16.46 10.86
C VAL A 38 5.76 -16.71 10.07
N ALA A 39 5.47 -15.84 9.10
CA ALA A 39 4.44 -16.08 8.10
C ALA A 39 5.09 -16.16 6.72
N MET A 40 4.67 -17.13 5.91
CA MET A 40 5.02 -17.26 4.51
C MET A 40 3.77 -17.00 3.67
N VAL A 41 3.89 -16.02 2.78
CA VAL A 41 2.85 -15.62 1.83
C VAL A 41 3.50 -15.44 0.47
N ARG A 42 2.69 -15.42 -0.59
CA ARG A 42 3.24 -15.04 -1.89
C ARG A 42 3.69 -13.59 -1.88
N TYR A 43 4.75 -13.33 -2.64
CA TYR A 43 5.33 -12.00 -2.74
C TYR A 43 4.35 -10.98 -3.33
N ASP A 44 3.65 -11.33 -4.40
CA ASP A 44 2.68 -10.46 -5.05
C ASP A 44 1.45 -10.17 -4.17
N TYR A 45 0.98 -11.16 -3.42
CA TYR A 45 -0.04 -10.96 -2.40
C TYR A 45 0.41 -9.95 -1.34
N LEU A 46 1.65 -10.08 -0.86
CA LEU A 46 2.21 -9.11 0.10
C LEU A 46 2.32 -7.71 -0.52
N ALA A 47 2.82 -7.60 -1.75
CA ALA A 47 2.96 -6.32 -2.44
C ALA A 47 1.60 -5.61 -2.60
N ASN A 48 0.60 -6.33 -3.11
CA ASN A 48 -0.75 -5.78 -3.29
C ASN A 48 -1.41 -5.41 -1.95
N LEU A 49 -1.14 -6.17 -0.89
CA LEU A 49 -1.64 -5.84 0.44
C LEU A 49 -1.01 -4.55 0.98
N LEU A 50 0.30 -4.35 0.75
CA LEU A 50 1.00 -3.12 1.14
C LEU A 50 0.47 -1.91 0.36
N GLU A 51 0.27 -2.05 -0.96
CA GLU A 51 -0.33 -1.01 -1.80
C GLU A 51 -1.74 -0.64 -1.31
N ALA A 52 -2.59 -1.64 -1.04
CA ALA A 52 -3.94 -1.40 -0.52
C ALA A 52 -3.94 -0.72 0.87
N LEU A 53 -2.93 -0.99 1.70
CA LEU A 53 -2.76 -0.32 2.99
C LEU A 53 -2.32 1.14 2.81
N GLU A 54 -1.39 1.39 1.89
CA GLU A 54 -0.96 2.76 1.52
C GLU A 54 -2.15 3.56 0.97
N ASP A 55 -2.93 3.00 0.04
CA ASP A 55 -4.15 3.62 -0.48
C ASP A 55 -5.16 3.94 0.63
N ALA A 56 -5.33 3.03 1.60
CA ALA A 56 -6.25 3.25 2.72
C ALA A 56 -5.75 4.35 3.67
N ILE A 57 -4.44 4.43 3.88
CA ILE A 57 -3.80 5.49 4.68
C ILE A 57 -3.94 6.84 3.96
N ASP A 58 -3.63 6.89 2.67
CA ASP A 58 -3.73 8.10 1.83
C ASP A 58 -5.18 8.57 1.71
N SER A 59 -6.13 7.66 1.55
CA SER A 59 -7.56 7.97 1.58
C SER A 59 -7.97 8.55 2.94
N ASN A 60 -7.45 8.02 4.05
CA ASN A 60 -7.73 8.57 5.38
C ASN A 60 -7.06 9.92 5.62
N LEU A 61 -5.85 10.13 5.10
CA LEU A 61 -5.18 11.42 5.12
C LEU A 61 -5.95 12.45 4.30
N LEU A 62 -6.44 12.07 3.11
CA LEU A 62 -7.30 12.91 2.28
C LEU A 62 -8.62 13.24 3.00
N LYS A 63 -9.28 12.27 3.61
CA LYS A 63 -10.49 12.50 4.42
C LYS A 63 -10.23 13.44 5.59
N LYS A 64 -9.10 13.30 6.27
CA LYS A 64 -8.69 14.22 7.34
C LYS A 64 -8.41 15.61 6.79
N ALA A 65 -7.69 15.74 5.69
CA ALA A 65 -7.41 17.02 5.03
C ALA A 65 -8.69 17.72 4.56
N VAL A 66 -9.66 16.96 4.05
CA VAL A 66 -11.02 17.42 3.71
C VAL A 66 -11.77 17.90 4.94
N ALA A 67 -11.73 17.13 6.04
CA ALA A 67 -12.45 17.46 7.27
C ALA A 67 -11.80 18.62 8.05
N SER A 68 -10.49 18.82 7.91
CA SER A 68 -9.73 19.90 8.57
C SER A 68 -9.60 21.17 7.74
N ASN A 69 -9.97 21.14 6.46
CA ASN A 69 -9.99 22.33 5.62
C ASN A 69 -11.39 22.96 5.62
N ASP A 70 -11.46 24.23 6.01
CA ASP A 70 -12.70 25.02 5.92
C ASP A 70 -13.05 25.40 4.47
N ARG A 71 -12.13 25.25 3.51
CA ARG A 71 -12.30 25.62 2.10
C ARG A 71 -11.52 24.71 1.16
N PHE A 72 -12.14 24.40 0.03
CA PHE A 72 -11.48 23.82 -1.13
C PHE A 72 -11.12 24.95 -2.09
N PHE A 73 -9.91 24.91 -2.64
CA PHE A 73 -9.48 25.78 -3.72
C PHE A 73 -9.48 24.98 -5.02
N SER A 74 -10.02 25.55 -6.08
CA SER A 74 -9.90 24.94 -7.41
C SER A 74 -8.45 25.03 -7.90
N PHE A 75 -8.14 24.31 -8.97
CA PHE A 75 -6.82 24.40 -9.59
C PHE A 75 -6.56 25.81 -10.15
N GLU A 76 -7.61 26.45 -10.66
CA GLU A 76 -7.59 27.84 -11.12
C GLU A 76 -7.32 28.82 -9.96
N ASP A 77 -7.94 28.63 -8.80
CA ASP A 77 -7.70 29.46 -7.61
C ASP A 77 -6.21 29.41 -7.18
N VAL A 78 -5.59 28.24 -7.31
CA VAL A 78 -4.17 28.03 -6.98
C VAL A 78 -3.26 28.70 -8.00
N ILE A 79 -3.59 28.62 -9.29
CA ILE A 79 -2.85 29.29 -10.37
C ILE A 79 -2.93 30.81 -10.21
N ASP A 80 -4.13 31.34 -9.96
CA ASP A 80 -4.34 32.78 -9.76
C ASP A 80 -3.57 33.30 -8.54
N ALA A 81 -3.59 32.55 -7.43
CA ALA A 81 -2.80 32.87 -6.24
C ALA A 81 -1.29 32.84 -6.52
N HIS A 82 -0.80 31.84 -7.26
CA HIS A 82 0.60 31.71 -7.65
C HIS A 82 1.05 32.87 -8.55
N ASN A 83 0.29 33.16 -9.61
CA ASN A 83 0.54 34.25 -10.54
C ASN A 83 0.60 35.61 -9.82
N LYS A 84 -0.33 35.83 -8.88
CA LYS A 84 -0.36 37.04 -8.06
C LYS A 84 0.83 37.13 -7.10
N ALA A 85 1.29 36.01 -6.52
CA ALA A 85 2.40 35.99 -5.58
C ALA A 85 3.77 36.12 -6.26
N HIS A 86 3.92 35.60 -7.48
CA HIS A 86 5.20 35.51 -8.19
C HIS A 86 5.30 36.40 -9.43
N TYR A 87 4.26 37.18 -9.74
CA TYR A 87 4.19 38.04 -10.92
C TYR A 87 4.42 37.28 -12.23
N THR A 88 3.78 36.11 -12.34
CA THR A 88 3.80 35.24 -13.51
C THR A 88 2.43 35.21 -14.18
N GLU A 89 2.36 34.74 -15.43
CA GLU A 89 1.12 34.55 -16.18
C GLU A 89 1.03 33.10 -16.69
N VAL A 90 1.07 32.15 -15.76
CA VAL A 90 0.88 30.73 -16.10
C VAL A 90 -0.60 30.46 -16.32
N VAL A 91 -0.96 29.79 -17.42
CA VAL A 91 -2.35 29.39 -17.70
C VAL A 91 -2.50 27.88 -17.62
N VAL A 92 -3.71 27.40 -17.33
CA VAL A 92 -4.02 25.95 -17.19
C VAL A 92 -3.55 25.16 -18.42
N GLU A 93 -3.67 25.76 -19.61
CA GLU A 93 -3.32 25.17 -20.89
C GLU A 93 -1.82 24.84 -21.02
N ASP A 94 -0.95 25.53 -20.29
CA ASP A 94 0.49 25.26 -20.29
C ASP A 94 0.83 23.88 -19.71
N PHE A 95 -0.03 23.33 -18.86
CA PHE A 95 0.14 22.01 -18.24
C PHE A 95 -0.50 20.87 -19.05
N THR A 96 -1.30 21.19 -20.07
CA THR A 96 -2.02 20.18 -20.89
C THR A 96 -1.28 19.75 -22.16
N LYS A 97 -0.10 20.32 -22.43
CA LYS A 97 0.70 20.08 -23.64
C LYS A 97 1.79 19.00 -23.48
N ILE A 98 1.56 17.98 -22.67
CA ILE A 98 2.46 16.81 -22.55
C ILE A 98 1.91 15.65 -23.38
#